data_AF-J9AJA1-F1
#
_entry.id   AF-J9AJA1-F1
#
_cell.length_a   1.000
_cell.length_b   1.000
_cell.length_c   1.000
_cell.angle_alpha   90.00
_cell.angle_beta   90.00
_cell.angle_gamma   90.00
#
_symmetry.space_group_name_H-M   'P 1'
#
loop_
_entity.id
_entity.type
_entity.pdbx_description
1 polymer ?
#
loop_
_entity_poly.entity_id
_entity_poly.type
_entity_poly.pdbx_seq_one_letter_code
_entity_poly.pdbx_strand_id
1 'polypeptide(L)'
;MRIIVIGAAPTGLGVAYRLYQLQNNNIDIAKNVELIVLEKELSPGGLSRTVMDENGFFWDMGGHVTFDHNLPYYKEAICWAISEWNILTRSCQVLFIF
;
A
#
# COMPACT_ATOMS: atom_id res chain seq x y z
N MET A 1 -13.45 20.61 6.66
CA MET A 1 -13.75 20.00 5.33
C MET A 1 -13.76 18.49 5.50
N ARG A 2 -14.61 17.76 4.79
CA ARG A 2 -14.66 16.28 4.89
C ARG A 2 -14.33 15.65 3.54
N ILE A 3 -13.44 14.67 3.54
CA ILE A 3 -13.07 13.87 2.38
C ILE A 3 -13.54 12.44 2.64
N ILE A 4 -14.24 11.86 1.65
CA ILE A 4 -14.64 10.46 1.69
C ILE A 4 -13.87 9.73 0.58
N VAL A 5 -13.19 8.66 0.97
CA VAL A 5 -12.49 7.74 0.06
C VAL A 5 -13.23 6.41 0.07
N ILE A 6 -13.55 5.90 -1.11
CA ILE A 6 -14.17 4.58 -1.29
C ILE A 6 -13.09 3.62 -1.80
N GLY A 7 -12.79 2.60 -1.00
CA GLY A 7 -11.73 1.63 -1.20
C GLY A 7 -10.48 1.93 -0.36
N ALA A 8 -10.03 0.94 0.40
CA ALA A 8 -8.79 0.94 1.17
C ALA A 8 -7.68 0.13 0.48
N ALA A 9 -7.65 0.17 -0.86
CA ALA A 9 -6.53 -0.29 -1.67
C ALA A 9 -5.37 0.74 -1.64
N PRO A 10 -4.18 0.45 -2.22
CA PRO A 10 -3.03 1.36 -2.16
C PRO A 10 -3.33 2.80 -2.57
N THR A 11 -4.21 3.02 -3.55
CA THR A 11 -4.64 4.37 -3.96
C THR A 11 -5.36 5.11 -2.83
N GLY A 12 -6.34 4.47 -2.17
CA GLY A 12 -7.09 5.09 -1.08
C GLY A 12 -6.26 5.29 0.18
N LEU A 13 -5.42 4.31 0.51
CA LEU A 13 -4.44 4.44 1.59
C LEU A 13 -3.40 5.53 1.31
N GLY A 14 -3.05 5.76 0.04
CA GLY A 14 -2.17 6.85 -0.36
C GLY A 14 -2.74 8.23 -0.02
N VAL A 15 -4.07 8.41 -0.11
CA VAL A 15 -4.76 9.64 0.33
C VAL A 15 -4.63 9.81 1.84
N ALA A 16 -4.88 8.74 2.60
CA ALA A 16 -4.75 8.76 4.06
C ALA A 16 -3.31 9.07 4.51
N TYR A 17 -2.33 8.42 3.89
CA TYR A 17 -0.92 8.67 4.15
C TYR A 17 -0.53 10.12 3.84
N ARG A 18 -1.00 10.67 2.71
CA ARG A 18 -0.70 12.07 2.36
C ARG A 18 -1.31 13.05 3.36
N LEU A 19 -2.56 12.84 3.76
CA LEU A 19 -3.21 13.70 4.75
C LEU A 19 -2.47 13.65 6.09
N TYR A 20 -2.10 12.45 6.54
CA TYR A 20 -1.28 12.26 7.75
C TYR A 20 0.02 13.06 7.69
N GLN A 21 0.76 13.00 6.57
CA GLN A 21 1.96 13.81 6.39
C GLN A 21 1.69 15.32 6.49
N LEU A 22 0.63 15.81 5.84
CA LEU A 22 0.29 17.25 5.85
C LEU A 22 -0.10 17.73 7.25
N GLN A 23 -0.84 16.92 8.00
CA GLN A 23 -1.22 17.21 9.39
C GLN A 23 0.01 17.22 10.31
N ASN A 24 0.91 16.24 10.19
CA ASN A 24 2.16 16.20 10.95
C ASN A 24 3.11 17.37 10.62
N ASN A 25 3.09 17.86 9.38
CA ASN A 25 3.84 19.04 8.97
C ASN A 25 3.13 20.36 9.34
N ASN A 26 2.07 20.32 10.16
CA ASN A 26 1.32 21.47 10.65
C ASN A 26 0.75 22.38 9.55
N ILE A 27 0.44 21.83 8.37
CA ILE A 27 -0.14 22.59 7.27
C ILE A 27 -1.57 22.99 7.63
N ASP A 28 -1.83 24.29 7.75
CA ASP A 28 -3.07 24.83 8.32
C ASP A 28 -4.35 24.32 7.62
N ILE A 29 -4.32 24.23 6.28
CA ILE A 29 -5.46 23.75 5.50
C ILE A 29 -5.82 22.28 5.80
N ALA A 30 -4.87 21.48 6.29
CA ALA A 30 -5.05 20.05 6.56
C ALA A 30 -5.50 19.75 8.00
N LYS A 31 -5.31 20.69 8.94
CA LYS A 31 -5.62 20.50 10.37
C LYS A 31 -7.10 20.20 10.63
N ASN A 32 -7.99 20.82 9.85
CA ASN A 32 -9.45 20.69 9.99
C ASN A 32 -10.06 19.81 8.89
N VAL A 33 -9.27 18.92 8.30
CA VAL A 33 -9.75 17.93 7.33
C VAL A 33 -10.06 16.64 8.04
N GLU A 34 -11.30 16.20 7.93
CA GLU A 34 -11.75 14.88 8.36
C GLU A 34 -11.71 13.94 7.16
N LEU A 35 -11.09 12.77 7.32
CA LEU A 35 -11.02 11.73 6.31
C LEU A 35 -11.78 10.49 6.78
N ILE A 36 -12.70 10.02 5.94
CA ILE A 36 -13.40 8.75 6.12
C ILE A 36 -13.02 7.83 4.96
N VAL A 37 -12.45 6.67 5.28
CA VAL A 37 -12.17 5.61 4.30
C VAL A 37 -13.20 4.51 4.49
N LEU A 38 -13.91 4.18 3.42
CA LEU A 38 -14.92 3.12 3.40
C LEU A 38 -14.42 1.97 2.54
N GLU A 39 -14.26 0.79 3.14
CA GLU A 39 -13.88 -0.45 2.45
C GLU A 39 -15.01 -1.47 2.59
N LYS A 40 -15.30 -2.18 1.51
CA LYS A 40 -16.30 -3.24 1.49
C LYS A 40 -15.74 -4.54 2.10
N GLU A 41 -14.47 -4.81 1.83
CA GLU A 41 -13.77 -6.00 2.31
C GLU A 41 -13.44 -5.91 3.81
N LEU A 42 -13.22 -7.07 4.45
CA LEU A 42 -12.88 -7.15 5.88
C LEU A 42 -11.49 -6.58 6.21
N SER A 43 -10.62 -6.46 5.21
CA SER A 43 -9.24 -6.01 5.37
C SER A 43 -8.86 -5.04 4.25
N PRO A 44 -7.99 -4.05 4.54
CA PRO A 44 -7.46 -3.17 3.51
C PRO A 44 -6.52 -3.92 2.55
N GLY A 45 -6.15 -3.27 1.45
CA GLY A 45 -5.14 -3.75 0.51
C GLY A 45 -5.67 -4.02 -0.90
N GLY A 46 -6.98 -4.22 -1.08
CA GLY A 46 -7.55 -4.49 -2.41
C GLY A 46 -6.86 -5.65 -3.11
N LEU A 47 -6.40 -5.45 -4.35
CA LEU A 47 -5.62 -6.46 -5.10
C LEU A 47 -4.20 -6.69 -4.55
N SER A 48 -3.71 -5.82 -3.67
CA SER A 48 -2.38 -5.94 -3.05
C SER A 48 -2.43 -6.58 -1.67
N ARG A 49 -3.55 -7.25 -1.31
CA ARG A 49 -3.67 -7.93 -0.03
C ARG A 49 -3.01 -9.31 -0.06
N THR A 50 -2.51 -9.73 1.09
CA THR A 50 -2.06 -11.10 1.33
C THR A 50 -3.11 -11.81 2.19
N VAL A 51 -3.40 -13.08 1.88
CA VAL A 51 -4.28 -13.96 2.65
C VAL A 51 -3.51 -15.20 3.08
N MET A 52 -3.83 -15.72 4.25
CA MET A 52 -3.26 -16.98 4.74
C MET A 52 -4.31 -18.08 4.59
N ASP A 53 -3.91 -19.23 4.06
CA ASP A 53 -4.78 -20.41 3.97
C ASP A 53 -4.78 -21.23 5.28
N GLU A 54 -5.61 -22.27 5.31
CA GLU A 54 -5.75 -23.17 6.46
C GLU A 54 -4.48 -23.97 6.81
N ASN A 55 -3.55 -24.08 5.86
CA ASN A 55 -2.28 -24.79 6.03
C ASN A 55 -1.13 -23.84 6.39
N GLY A 56 -1.40 -22.53 6.53
CA GLY A 56 -0.41 -21.52 6.90
C GLY A 56 0.40 -20.96 5.73
N PHE A 57 0.01 -21.21 4.48
CA PHE A 57 0.65 -20.57 3.32
C PHE A 57 0.07 -19.19 3.06
N PHE A 58 0.94 -18.26 2.67
CA PHE A 58 0.56 -16.90 2.28
C PHE A 58 0.39 -16.79 0.77
N TRP A 59 -0.72 -16.21 0.35
CA TRP A 59 -1.10 -16.00 -1.04
C TRP A 59 -1.46 -14.55 -1.28
N ASP A 60 -1.16 -14.04 -2.47
CA ASP A 60 -1.60 -12.73 -2.93
C ASP A 60 -2.25 -12.86 -4.32
N MET A 61 -2.72 -11.75 -4.89
CA MET A 61 -3.40 -11.74 -6.19
C MET A 61 -2.42 -11.52 -7.35
N GLY A 62 -1.42 -12.40 -7.50
CA GLY A 62 -0.59 -12.45 -8.70
C GLY A 62 0.92 -12.26 -8.50
N GLY A 63 1.45 -12.51 -7.29
CA GLY A 63 2.89 -12.48 -7.03
C GLY A 63 3.47 -11.07 -7.07
N HIS A 64 2.87 -10.14 -6.33
CA HIS A 64 3.29 -8.75 -6.26
C HIS A 64 4.70 -8.62 -5.68
N VAL A 65 5.49 -7.77 -6.35
CA VAL A 65 6.76 -7.26 -5.85
C VAL A 65 6.67 -5.75 -5.79
N THR A 66 7.27 -5.13 -4.76
CA THR A 66 7.33 -3.67 -4.66
C THR A 66 8.61 -3.14 -5.29
N PHE A 67 8.50 -2.06 -6.05
CA PHE A 67 9.62 -1.31 -6.60
C PHE A 67 9.21 0.15 -6.77
N ASP A 68 10.16 1.07 -6.64
CA ASP A 68 9.94 2.49 -6.88
C ASP A 68 10.50 2.92 -8.25
N HIS A 69 10.00 4.05 -8.76
CA HIS A 69 10.41 4.62 -10.04
C HIS A 69 11.44 5.74 -9.87
N ASN A 70 12.39 5.58 -8.94
CA ASN A 70 13.35 6.62 -8.53
C ASN A 70 12.70 7.88 -7.93
N LEU A 71 11.52 7.72 -7.32
CA LEU A 71 10.82 8.80 -6.61
C LEU A 71 10.73 8.45 -5.12
N PRO A 72 11.12 9.37 -4.21
CA PRO A 72 11.26 9.05 -2.80
C PRO A 72 9.93 8.79 -2.10
N TYR A 73 8.84 9.42 -2.57
CA TYR A 73 7.55 9.41 -1.88
C TYR A 73 7.01 8.00 -1.57
N TYR A 74 7.03 7.11 -2.57
CA TYR A 74 6.53 5.75 -2.38
C TYR A 74 7.45 4.93 -1.46
N LYS A 75 8.77 5.07 -1.65
CA LYS A 75 9.78 4.41 -0.81
C LYS A 75 9.67 4.83 0.66
N GLU A 76 9.51 6.12 0.92
CA GLU A 76 9.27 6.66 2.26
C GLU A 76 7.99 6.09 2.87
N ALA A 77 6.91 5.98 2.10
CA ALA A 77 5.65 5.41 2.58
C ALA A 77 5.80 3.94 3.00
N ILE A 78 6.43 3.10 2.17
CA ILE A 78 6.60 1.68 2.47
C ILE A 78 7.59 1.43 3.61
N CYS A 79 8.65 2.25 3.74
CA CYS A 79 9.61 2.16 4.85
C CYS A 79 9.05 2.74 6.15
N TRP A 80 8.13 3.71 6.08
CA TRP A 80 7.38 4.18 7.25
C TRP A 80 6.41 3.11 7.76
N ALA A 81 5.77 2.38 6.85
CA ALA A 81 4.79 1.36 7.20
C ALA A 81 5.43 0.06 7.72
N ILE A 82 6.55 -0.37 7.14
CA ILE A 82 7.25 -1.62 7.47
C ILE A 82 8.76 -1.36 7.55
N SER A 83 9.37 -1.77 8.66
CA SER A 83 10.80 -1.53 8.96
C SER A 83 11.76 -2.48 8.24
N GLU A 84 11.30 -3.68 7.86
CA GLU A 84 12.13 -4.74 7.32
C GLU A 84 11.71 -5.12 5.90
N TRP A 85 12.67 -5.12 4.98
CA TRP A 85 12.44 -5.44 3.57
C TRP A 85 13.49 -6.41 3.04
N ASN A 86 13.03 -7.43 2.32
CA ASN A 86 13.90 -8.30 1.54
C ASN A 86 14.21 -7.64 0.21
N ILE A 87 15.49 -7.37 -0.06
CA ILE A 87 15.94 -6.78 -1.33
C ILE A 87 16.45 -7.90 -2.23
N LEU A 88 15.80 -8.08 -3.38
CA LEU A 88 16.06 -9.19 -4.29
C LEU A 88 16.44 -8.67 -5.69
N THR A 89 17.42 -9.32 -6.32
CA THR A 89 17.68 -9.15 -7.75
C THR A 89 16.72 -10.04 -8.53
N ARG A 90 15.94 -9.45 -9.43
CA ARG A 90 14.94 -10.18 -10.24
C ARG A 90 15.60 -11.32 -11.03
N SER A 91 15.13 -12.55 -10.80
CA SER A 91 15.43 -13.73 -11.63
C SER A 91 14.14 -14.23 -12.26
N CYS A 92 13.97 -13.99 -13.57
CA CYS A 92 12.79 -14.41 -14.33
C CYS A 92 13.26 -15.21 -15.54
N GLN A 93 12.67 -16.39 -15.74
CA GLN A 93 13.05 -17.34 -16.78
C GLN A 93 11.83 -17.74 -17.59
N VAL A 94 12.05 -18.12 -18.85
CA VAL A 94 11.02 -18.67 -19.72
C VAL A 94 11.37 -20.14 -19.95
N LEU A 95 10.44 -21.04 -19.61
CA LEU A 95 10.59 -22.46 -19.87
C LEU A 95 10.07 -22.80 -21.27
N PHE A 96 10.95 -23.34 -22.11
CA PHE A 96 10.56 -23.95 -23.38
C PHE A 96 10.44 -25.45 -23.19
N ILE A 97 9.27 -26.01 -23.50
CA ILE A 97 9.03 -27.45 -23.54
C ILE A 97 8.98 -27.81 -25.03
N PHE A 98 9.97 -28.55 -25.51
CA PHE A 98 10.03 -29.09 -26.88
C PHE A 98 9.42 -30.49 -26.92
#